data_AF-W4HF06-F1
#
_entry.id   AF-W4HF06-F1
#
_cell.length_a   1.000
_cell.length_b   1.000
_cell.length_c   1.000
_cell.angle_alpha   90.00
_cell.angle_beta   90.00
_cell.angle_gamma   90.00
#
_symmetry.space_group_name_H-M   'P 1'
#
loop_
_entity.id
_entity.type
_entity.pdbx_description
1 polymer ?
#
loop_
_entity_poly.entity_id
_entity_poly.type
_entity_poly.pdbx_seq_one_letter_code
_entity_poly.pdbx_strand_id
1 'polypeptide(L)'
;MDTKAIGLGVAGLVAGVVIGTVTVSTGPSLEEIGDTVTEAVTPATEAGGAAVDAATEARDAAQSAGEGITAVAESVAALDARLAAIEEQLSGMGGTAEAVSALENQVAELRGAVDQGLSASADAQEGLEGALSGLGEGLSGLAGALGAMGGLSEMAGGSGSGGSGSGGSGAGPQTANGESGAGGQEPQAQSPAAQAVAEAGELEGIAAGETASFADGAVRVFVSRVDAESGAARLSINGALAALSTGETYEADTEGGPCMVALDSVSGRRAVVSAACGDALPAPEGARAGNTIRLADGDVRVFVSGVSADSTSARIAVNGVVPQTVALGDSVDAGDGCSVTVDGIDRGHVSVSSDC
;
A
#
# COMPACT_ATOMS: atom_id res chain seq x y z
N MET A 1 11.70 20.37 -24.74
CA MET A 1 13.05 19.79 -24.50
C MET A 1 13.44 19.07 -25.77
N ASP A 2 14.55 19.49 -26.38
CA ASP A 2 14.93 19.12 -27.76
C ASP A 2 15.45 17.68 -27.89
N THR A 3 14.80 16.92 -28.77
CA THR A 3 15.05 15.49 -29.11
C THR A 3 16.40 15.22 -29.78
N LYS A 4 17.26 16.22 -29.95
CA LYS A 4 18.54 16.12 -30.68
C LYS A 4 19.71 15.63 -29.83
N ALA A 5 19.58 15.56 -28.51
CA ALA A 5 20.69 15.21 -27.62
C ALA A 5 20.92 13.69 -27.44
N ILE A 6 19.93 12.85 -27.74
CA ILE A 6 20.01 11.39 -27.46
C ILE A 6 20.75 10.62 -28.58
N GLY A 7 20.76 11.12 -29.81
CA GLY A 7 21.42 10.44 -30.94
C GLY A 7 22.95 10.49 -30.97
N LEU A 8 23.58 11.33 -30.15
CA LEU A 8 25.03 11.59 -30.21
C LEU A 8 25.87 10.63 -29.34
N GLY A 9 25.25 9.92 -28.39
CA GLY A 9 25.95 8.98 -27.50
C GLY A 9 26.37 7.68 -28.17
N VAL A 10 25.58 7.17 -29.11
CA VAL A 10 25.83 5.88 -29.77
C VAL A 10 26.96 5.98 -30.81
N ALA A 11 27.11 7.13 -31.48
CA ALA A 11 28.19 7.35 -32.44
C ALA A 11 29.59 7.40 -31.80
N GLY A 12 29.70 7.76 -30.51
CA GLY A 12 30.97 7.82 -29.80
C GLY A 12 31.58 6.45 -29.47
N LEU A 13 30.75 5.41 -29.33
CA LEU A 13 31.20 4.08 -28.93
C LEU A 13 31.85 3.30 -30.10
N VAL A 14 31.41 3.55 -31.33
CA VAL A 14 31.99 2.95 -32.54
C VAL A 14 33.39 3.52 -32.84
N ALA A 15 33.63 4.80 -32.53
CA ALA A 15 34.94 5.43 -32.74
C ALA A 15 36.02 4.96 -31.74
N GLY A 16 35.64 4.51 -30.54
CA GLY A 16 36.58 4.04 -29.51
C GLY A 16 37.18 2.66 -29.79
N VAL A 17 36.44 1.77 -30.45
CA VAL A 17 36.88 0.40 -30.75
C VAL A 17 37.91 0.34 -31.88
N VAL A 18 37.89 1.31 -32.79
CA VAL A 18 38.80 1.31 -33.97
C VAL A 18 40.23 1.76 -33.62
N ILE A 19 40.45 2.44 -32.49
CA ILE A 19 41.79 2.98 -32.14
C ILE A 19 42.66 1.96 -31.37
N GLY A 20 42.10 0.85 -30.87
CA GLY A 20 42.81 -0.10 -30.00
C GLY A 20 43.62 -1.22 -30.69
N THR A 21 43.56 -1.38 -32.01
CA THR A 21 44.04 -2.61 -32.70
C THR A 21 45.30 -2.44 -33.58
N VAL A 22 46.06 -1.35 -33.46
CA VAL A 22 47.15 -1.03 -34.42
C VAL A 22 48.55 -1.56 -34.05
N THR A 23 48.70 -2.59 -33.20
CA THR A 23 50.05 -3.10 -32.82
C THR A 23 50.36 -4.57 -33.10
N VAL A 24 49.61 -5.28 -33.96
CA VAL A 24 49.95 -6.68 -34.35
C VAL A 24 49.95 -6.84 -35.88
N SER A 25 51.09 -7.27 -36.43
CA SER A 25 51.45 -7.21 -37.87
C SER A 25 50.90 -8.34 -38.76
N THR A 26 49.76 -8.92 -38.41
CA THR A 26 49.00 -9.86 -39.27
C THR A 26 47.52 -9.59 -38.99
N GLY A 27 46.97 -8.58 -39.67
CA GLY A 27 45.61 -8.11 -39.46
C GLY A 27 44.57 -8.89 -40.27
N PRO A 28 43.34 -9.03 -39.77
CA PRO A 28 42.22 -9.60 -40.51
C PRO A 28 41.94 -8.81 -41.80
N SER A 29 41.41 -9.49 -42.81
CA SER A 29 41.06 -8.85 -44.08
C SER A 29 39.93 -7.83 -43.87
N LEU A 30 39.88 -6.78 -44.72
CA LEU A 30 38.81 -5.78 -44.65
C LEU A 30 37.40 -6.39 -44.83
N GLU A 31 37.30 -7.55 -45.49
CA GLU A 31 36.05 -8.33 -45.58
C GLU A 31 35.66 -8.97 -44.24
N GLU A 32 36.59 -9.61 -43.52
CA GLU A 32 36.32 -10.16 -42.18
C GLU A 32 35.91 -9.08 -41.18
N ILE A 33 36.55 -7.90 -41.24
CA ILE A 33 36.17 -6.76 -40.39
C ILE A 33 34.77 -6.26 -40.77
N GLY A 34 34.46 -6.21 -42.07
CA GLY A 34 33.14 -5.79 -42.57
C GLY A 34 32.02 -6.73 -42.12
N ASP A 35 32.23 -8.05 -42.21
CA ASP A 35 31.26 -9.05 -41.78
C ASP A 35 31.06 -9.01 -40.26
N THR A 36 32.15 -8.93 -39.49
CA THR A 36 32.07 -8.85 -38.01
C THR A 36 31.37 -7.58 -37.53
N VAL A 37 31.62 -6.44 -38.19
CA VAL A 37 30.93 -5.18 -37.86
C VAL A 37 29.47 -5.24 -38.26
N THR A 38 29.13 -5.81 -39.41
CA THR A 38 27.73 -5.96 -39.85
C THR A 38 26.96 -6.90 -38.92
N GLU A 39 27.57 -8.01 -38.51
CA GLU A 39 27.00 -8.98 -37.57
C GLU A 39 26.85 -8.40 -36.15
N ALA A 40 27.76 -7.51 -35.72
CA ALA A 40 27.66 -6.83 -34.42
C ALA A 40 26.66 -5.65 -34.41
N VAL A 41 26.45 -4.98 -35.54
CA VAL A 41 25.57 -3.79 -35.63
C VAL A 41 24.12 -4.15 -35.89
N THR A 42 23.84 -5.29 -36.57
CA THR A 42 22.46 -5.72 -36.87
C THR A 42 21.60 -5.89 -35.61
N PRO A 43 22.04 -6.60 -34.55
CA PRO A 43 21.26 -6.77 -33.32
C PRO A 43 21.02 -5.46 -32.56
N ALA A 44 22.00 -4.55 -32.59
CA ALA A 44 21.89 -3.24 -31.96
C ALA A 44 20.89 -2.33 -32.68
N THR A 45 20.78 -2.46 -34.00
CA THR A 45 19.83 -1.69 -34.82
C THR A 45 18.40 -2.22 -34.65
N GLU A 46 18.22 -3.54 -34.56
CA GLU A 46 16.93 -4.17 -34.27
C GLU A 46 16.45 -3.87 -32.83
N ALA A 47 17.35 -3.93 -31.84
CA ALA A 47 17.03 -3.53 -30.46
C ALA A 47 16.67 -2.04 -30.35
N GLY A 48 17.32 -1.18 -31.14
CA GLY A 48 16.98 0.24 -31.26
C GLY A 48 15.59 0.47 -31.85
N GLY A 49 15.19 -0.31 -32.86
CA GLY A 49 13.84 -0.27 -33.42
C GLY A 49 12.77 -0.63 -32.39
N ALA A 50 12.94 -1.76 -31.70
CA ALA A 50 12.01 -2.22 -30.67
C ALA A 50 11.85 -1.21 -29.51
N ALA A 51 12.94 -0.54 -29.12
CA ALA A 51 12.89 0.51 -28.09
C ALA A 51 12.13 1.77 -28.55
N VAL A 52 12.22 2.14 -29.83
CA VAL A 52 11.47 3.27 -30.41
C VAL A 52 9.98 2.95 -30.55
N ASP A 53 9.66 1.72 -30.93
CA ASP A 53 8.27 1.24 -31.02
C ASP A 53 7.61 1.23 -29.63
N ALA A 54 8.28 0.67 -28.62
CA ALA A 54 7.80 0.68 -27.23
C ALA A 54 7.65 2.11 -26.66
N ALA A 55 8.55 3.04 -27.00
CA ALA A 55 8.43 4.44 -26.60
C ALA A 55 7.27 5.16 -27.29
N THR A 56 6.92 4.76 -28.51
CA THR A 56 5.76 5.29 -29.25
C THR A 56 4.46 4.77 -28.64
N GLU A 57 4.37 3.48 -28.35
CA GLU A 57 3.22 2.88 -27.65
C GLU A 57 3.00 3.50 -26.26
N ALA A 58 4.06 3.70 -25.49
CA ALA A 58 3.97 4.36 -24.18
C ALA A 58 3.48 5.82 -24.28
N ARG A 59 3.88 6.53 -25.33
CA ARG A 59 3.42 7.90 -25.60
C ARG A 59 1.94 7.93 -25.99
N ASP A 60 1.51 7.02 -26.85
CA ASP A 60 0.11 6.92 -27.28
C ASP A 60 -0.80 6.53 -26.11
N ALA A 61 -0.36 5.61 -25.24
CA ALA A 61 -1.04 5.27 -24.00
C ALA A 61 -1.15 6.46 -23.03
N ALA A 62 -0.07 7.24 -22.86
CA ALA A 62 -0.09 8.44 -22.02
C ALA A 62 -1.01 9.54 -22.59
N GLN A 63 -1.09 9.67 -23.91
CA GLN A 63 -2.01 10.61 -24.55
C GLN A 63 -3.47 10.16 -24.36
N SER A 64 -3.76 8.87 -24.55
CA SER A 64 -5.09 8.30 -24.31
C SER A 64 -5.53 8.46 -22.85
N ALA A 65 -4.63 8.25 -21.89
CA ALA A 65 -4.90 8.51 -20.47
C ALA A 65 -5.19 10.00 -20.19
N GLY A 66 -4.47 10.92 -20.84
CA GLY A 66 -4.72 12.36 -20.73
C GLY A 66 -6.07 12.81 -21.29
N GLU A 67 -6.51 12.21 -22.39
CA GLU A 67 -7.85 12.41 -22.97
C GLU A 67 -8.93 11.86 -22.02
N GLY A 68 -8.71 10.70 -21.39
CA GLY A 68 -9.59 10.13 -20.37
C GLY A 68 -9.75 11.03 -19.14
N ILE A 69 -8.66 11.57 -18.60
CA ILE A 69 -8.71 12.51 -17.47
C ILE A 69 -9.49 13.78 -17.82
N THR A 70 -9.32 14.29 -19.03
CA THR A 70 -10.06 15.47 -19.51
C THR A 70 -11.56 15.16 -19.61
N ALA A 71 -11.94 14.01 -20.17
CA ALA A 71 -13.33 13.58 -20.26
C ALA A 71 -13.99 13.38 -18.87
N VAL A 72 -13.24 12.86 -17.89
CA VAL A 72 -13.71 12.76 -16.50
C VAL A 72 -13.90 14.14 -15.88
N ALA A 73 -12.96 15.07 -16.07
CA ALA A 73 -13.08 16.43 -15.57
C ALA A 73 -14.30 17.17 -16.17
N GLU A 74 -14.56 17.00 -17.46
CA GLU A 74 -15.75 17.53 -18.12
C GLU A 74 -17.04 16.89 -17.58
N SER A 75 -17.02 15.59 -17.30
CA SER A 75 -18.15 14.88 -16.69
C SER A 75 -18.47 15.38 -15.28
N VAL A 76 -17.45 15.66 -14.47
CA VAL A 76 -17.58 16.24 -13.12
C VAL A 76 -18.13 17.67 -13.20
N ALA A 77 -17.64 18.50 -14.13
CA ALA A 77 -18.16 19.84 -14.33
C ALA A 77 -19.63 19.82 -14.80
N ALA A 78 -20.00 18.88 -15.67
CA ALA A 78 -21.38 18.69 -16.11
C ALA A 78 -22.29 18.23 -14.96
N LEU A 79 -21.79 17.36 -14.07
CA LEU A 79 -22.46 16.93 -12.85
C LEU A 79 -22.75 18.10 -11.89
N ASP A 80 -21.76 18.95 -11.68
CA ASP A 80 -21.86 20.12 -10.79
C ASP A 80 -22.91 21.12 -11.32
N ALA A 81 -22.89 21.39 -12.62
CA ALA A 81 -23.90 22.22 -13.28
C ALA A 81 -25.32 21.61 -13.21
N ARG A 82 -25.43 20.28 -13.31
CA ARG A 82 -26.72 19.56 -13.17
C ARG A 82 -27.23 19.62 -11.73
N LEU A 83 -26.37 19.47 -10.73
CA LEU A 83 -26.74 19.60 -9.31
C LEU A 83 -27.26 21.01 -9.00
N ALA A 84 -26.56 22.04 -9.47
CA ALA A 84 -27.01 23.43 -9.30
C ALA A 84 -28.40 23.67 -9.95
N ALA A 85 -28.64 23.12 -11.14
CA ALA A 85 -29.94 23.21 -11.81
C ALA A 85 -31.05 22.47 -11.04
N ILE A 86 -30.75 21.31 -10.46
CA ILE A 86 -31.69 20.55 -9.62
C ILE A 86 -32.05 21.34 -8.35
N GLU A 87 -31.07 21.96 -7.68
CA GLU A 87 -31.31 22.78 -6.49
C GLU A 87 -32.20 23.99 -6.78
N GLU A 88 -31.98 24.67 -7.92
CA GLU A 88 -32.81 25.79 -8.36
C GLU A 88 -34.24 25.31 -8.69
N GLN A 89 -34.37 24.15 -9.34
CA GLN A 89 -35.66 23.57 -9.70
C GLN A 89 -36.44 23.07 -8.47
N LEU A 90 -35.76 22.49 -7.47
CA LEU A 90 -36.33 22.08 -6.18
C LEU A 90 -36.79 23.29 -5.35
N SER A 91 -36.05 24.39 -5.42
CA SER A 91 -36.44 25.64 -4.76
C SER A 91 -37.65 26.29 -5.42
N GLY A 92 -37.86 26.07 -6.73
CA GLY A 92 -38.98 26.61 -7.50
C GLY A 92 -40.25 25.74 -7.54
N MET A 93 -40.12 24.42 -7.41
CA MET A 93 -41.24 23.47 -7.47
C MET A 93 -41.55 22.94 -6.07
N GLY A 94 -42.65 23.42 -5.47
CA GLY A 94 -43.17 22.87 -4.22
C GLY A 94 -43.63 21.42 -4.37
N GLY A 95 -42.69 20.47 -4.27
CA GLY A 95 -42.90 19.04 -4.02
C GLY A 95 -44.03 18.35 -4.80
N THR A 96 -44.11 18.51 -6.13
CA THR A 96 -45.09 17.78 -6.94
C THR A 96 -44.53 16.46 -7.48
N ALA A 97 -45.41 15.49 -7.73
CA ALA A 97 -45.04 14.15 -8.20
C ALA A 97 -44.29 14.15 -9.55
N GLU A 98 -44.53 15.15 -10.43
CA GLU A 98 -43.78 15.27 -11.69
C GLU A 98 -42.29 15.57 -11.48
N ALA A 99 -41.92 16.28 -10.40
CA ALA A 99 -40.53 16.55 -10.08
C ALA A 99 -39.78 15.26 -9.70
N VAL A 100 -40.46 14.33 -9.02
CA VAL A 100 -39.89 13.03 -8.64
C VAL A 100 -39.64 12.17 -9.88
N SER A 101 -40.60 12.09 -10.81
CA SER A 101 -40.39 11.32 -12.06
C SER A 101 -39.32 11.95 -12.97
N ALA A 102 -39.16 13.28 -12.97
CA ALA A 102 -38.07 13.93 -13.68
C ALA A 102 -36.70 13.59 -13.04
N LEU A 103 -36.63 13.58 -11.71
CA LEU A 103 -35.42 13.21 -10.97
C LEU A 103 -35.05 11.74 -11.18
N GLU A 104 -36.01 10.83 -11.20
CA GLU A 104 -35.77 9.40 -11.49
C GLU A 104 -35.14 9.19 -12.87
N ASN A 105 -35.63 9.90 -13.90
CA ASN A 105 -35.04 9.83 -15.24
C ASN A 105 -33.61 10.40 -15.27
N GLN A 106 -33.35 11.50 -14.55
CA GLN A 106 -32.00 12.07 -14.46
C GLN A 106 -31.02 11.16 -13.72
N VAL A 107 -31.47 10.48 -12.65
CA VAL A 107 -30.66 9.49 -11.93
C VAL A 107 -30.38 8.27 -12.80
N ALA A 108 -31.35 7.82 -13.61
CA ALA A 108 -31.14 6.73 -14.56
C ALA A 108 -30.11 7.10 -15.65
N GLU A 109 -30.19 8.32 -16.20
CA GLU A 109 -29.21 8.83 -17.17
C GLU A 109 -27.81 8.96 -16.54
N LEU A 110 -27.74 9.44 -15.29
CA LEU A 110 -26.48 9.56 -14.56
C LEU A 110 -25.84 8.19 -14.31
N ARG A 111 -26.61 7.18 -13.88
CA ARG A 111 -26.10 5.81 -13.73
C ARG A 111 -25.54 5.28 -15.04
N GLY A 112 -26.23 5.50 -16.16
CA GLY A 112 -25.75 5.09 -17.48
C GLY A 112 -24.43 5.78 -17.87
N ALA A 113 -24.25 7.06 -17.55
CA ALA A 113 -23.01 7.77 -17.80
C ALA A 113 -21.85 7.27 -16.91
N VAL A 114 -22.12 6.97 -15.65
CA VAL A 114 -21.14 6.40 -14.71
C VAL A 114 -20.72 4.99 -15.16
N ASP A 115 -21.66 4.13 -15.56
CA ASP A 115 -21.37 2.79 -16.06
C ASP A 115 -20.51 2.81 -17.34
N GLN A 116 -20.75 3.78 -18.24
CA GLN A 116 -19.92 4.00 -19.41
C GLN A 116 -18.52 4.50 -19.04
N GLY A 117 -18.41 5.43 -18.08
CA GLY A 117 -17.12 5.91 -17.58
C GLY A 117 -16.31 4.82 -16.89
N LEU A 118 -16.95 3.97 -16.09
CA LEU A 118 -16.32 2.83 -15.45
C LEU A 118 -15.82 1.80 -16.48
N SER A 119 -16.62 1.47 -17.49
CA SER A 119 -16.21 0.60 -18.60
C SER A 119 -14.98 1.16 -19.32
N ALA A 120 -15.01 2.44 -19.70
CA ALA A 120 -13.87 3.09 -20.35
C ALA A 120 -12.62 3.13 -19.46
N SER A 121 -12.78 3.27 -18.14
CA SER A 121 -11.66 3.22 -17.20
C SER A 121 -11.07 1.81 -17.06
N ALA A 122 -11.90 0.76 -17.15
CA ALA A 122 -11.44 -0.62 -17.15
C ALA A 122 -10.64 -0.94 -18.42
N ASP A 123 -11.14 -0.52 -19.59
CA ASP A 123 -10.41 -0.65 -20.86
C ASP A 123 -9.05 0.08 -20.82
N ALA A 124 -8.99 1.26 -20.17
CA ALA A 124 -7.75 2.00 -19.99
C ALA A 124 -6.77 1.30 -19.03
N GLN A 125 -7.25 0.61 -18.00
CA GLN A 125 -6.43 -0.18 -17.09
C GLN A 125 -5.83 -1.40 -17.80
N GLU A 126 -6.62 -2.12 -18.58
CA GLU A 126 -6.15 -3.26 -19.39
C GLU A 126 -5.07 -2.82 -20.39
N GLY A 127 -5.25 -1.64 -21.02
CA GLY A 127 -4.23 -1.04 -21.88
C GLY A 127 -2.92 -0.70 -21.16
N LEU A 128 -3.01 -0.22 -19.91
CA LEU A 128 -1.84 0.10 -19.09
C LEU A 128 -1.08 -1.16 -18.66
N GLU A 129 -1.79 -2.22 -18.28
CA GLU A 129 -1.19 -3.52 -17.96
C GLU A 129 -0.47 -4.12 -19.16
N GLY A 130 -1.08 -4.04 -20.35
CA GLY A 130 -0.45 -4.44 -21.61
C GLY A 130 0.85 -3.67 -21.88
N ALA A 131 0.82 -2.34 -21.70
CA ALA A 131 2.01 -1.50 -21.87
C ALA A 131 3.11 -1.83 -20.85
N LEU A 132 2.76 -2.12 -19.59
CA LEU A 132 3.72 -2.51 -18.55
C LEU A 132 4.32 -3.89 -18.82
N SER A 133 3.53 -4.85 -19.31
CA SER A 133 4.01 -6.16 -19.73
C SER A 133 5.01 -6.02 -20.89
N GLY A 134 4.65 -5.25 -21.93
CA GLY A 134 5.54 -4.99 -23.07
C GLY A 134 6.84 -4.29 -22.67
N LEU A 135 6.78 -3.35 -21.72
CA LEU A 135 7.97 -2.71 -21.15
C LEU A 135 8.85 -3.74 -20.41
N GLY A 136 8.25 -4.66 -19.65
CA GLY A 136 8.97 -5.73 -18.95
C GLY A 136 9.68 -6.70 -19.89
N GLU A 137 9.02 -7.08 -20.98
CA GLU A 137 9.60 -7.90 -22.06
C GLU A 137 10.75 -7.15 -22.75
N GLY A 138 10.59 -5.87 -23.05
CA GLY A 138 11.62 -5.01 -23.64
C GLY A 138 12.86 -4.86 -22.74
N LEU A 139 12.66 -4.64 -21.43
CA LEU A 139 13.74 -4.58 -20.45
C LEU A 139 14.46 -5.93 -20.28
N SER A 140 13.72 -7.04 -20.32
CA SER A 140 14.30 -8.39 -20.27
C SER A 140 15.13 -8.68 -21.53
N GLY A 141 14.66 -8.26 -22.70
CA GLY A 141 15.41 -8.32 -23.95
C GLY A 141 16.68 -7.48 -23.91
N LEU A 142 16.59 -6.26 -23.40
CA LEU A 142 17.74 -5.37 -23.19
C LEU A 142 18.77 -5.99 -22.24
N ALA A 143 18.34 -6.54 -21.11
CA ALA A 143 19.21 -7.23 -20.15
C ALA A 143 19.90 -8.45 -20.78
N GLY A 144 19.19 -9.21 -21.61
CA GLY A 144 19.76 -10.31 -22.39
C GLY A 144 20.83 -9.85 -23.37
N ALA A 145 20.57 -8.76 -24.11
CA ALA A 145 21.52 -8.17 -25.05
C ALA A 145 22.78 -7.63 -24.33
N LEU A 146 22.61 -6.94 -23.19
CA LEU A 146 23.73 -6.50 -22.36
C LEU A 146 24.52 -7.67 -21.75
N GLY A 147 23.84 -8.75 -21.35
CA GLY A 147 24.50 -9.98 -20.90
C GLY A 147 25.36 -10.62 -22.00
N ALA A 148 24.84 -10.65 -23.24
CA ALA A 148 25.59 -11.13 -24.40
C ALA A 148 26.81 -10.26 -24.72
N MET A 149 26.72 -8.93 -24.54
CA MET A 149 27.87 -8.03 -24.68
C MET A 149 28.86 -8.11 -23.50
N GLY A 150 28.38 -8.34 -22.27
CA GLY A 150 29.21 -8.45 -21.07
C GLY A 150 30.10 -9.70 -21.03
N GLY A 151 29.67 -10.79 -21.67
CA GLY A 151 30.43 -12.03 -21.80
C GLY A 151 31.76 -11.90 -22.57
N LEU A 152 31.97 -10.80 -23.31
CA LEU A 152 33.22 -10.53 -24.03
C LEU A 152 34.36 -10.04 -23.13
N SER A 153 34.09 -9.53 -21.92
CA SER A 153 35.16 -9.11 -20.99
C SER A 153 35.84 -10.26 -20.26
N GLU A 154 35.24 -11.44 -20.21
CA GLU A 154 35.78 -12.59 -19.48
C GLU A 154 36.86 -13.36 -20.28
N MET A 155 36.97 -13.13 -21.59
CA MET A 155 38.03 -13.70 -22.44
C MET A 155 39.34 -12.92 -22.45
N ALA A 156 39.41 -11.72 -21.85
CA ALA A 156 40.60 -10.86 -21.86
C ALA A 156 41.36 -10.80 -20.52
N GLY A 157 40.88 -11.47 -19.47
CA GLY A 157 41.35 -11.31 -18.08
C GLY A 157 42.22 -12.43 -17.52
N GLY A 158 43.04 -13.10 -18.34
CA GLY A 158 43.94 -14.17 -17.88
C GLY A 158 45.37 -13.70 -17.61
N SER A 159 45.65 -12.91 -16.56
CA SER A 159 47.03 -12.76 -16.03
C SER A 159 47.10 -11.99 -14.70
N GLY A 160 47.77 -12.58 -13.71
CA GLY A 160 48.38 -11.88 -12.55
C GLY A 160 47.68 -12.12 -11.20
N SER A 161 48.14 -13.06 -10.38
CA SER A 161 49.26 -12.94 -9.44
C SER A 161 48.91 -12.29 -8.08
N GLY A 162 48.72 -13.16 -7.08
CA GLY A 162 49.31 -13.09 -5.73
C GLY A 162 49.27 -11.76 -4.96
N GLY A 163 48.48 -11.73 -3.89
CA GLY A 163 48.53 -10.68 -2.86
C GLY A 163 48.11 -11.21 -1.50
N SER A 164 49.10 -11.66 -0.72
CA SER A 164 48.99 -12.10 0.68
C SER A 164 49.16 -10.91 1.63
N GLY A 165 48.35 -10.82 2.69
CA GLY A 165 48.51 -9.87 3.80
C GLY A 165 47.26 -9.86 4.69
N SER A 166 47.22 -10.60 5.81
CA SER A 166 47.82 -10.33 7.12
C SER A 166 47.24 -9.11 7.85
N GLY A 167 46.46 -9.40 8.90
CA GLY A 167 46.68 -8.86 10.25
C GLY A 167 46.01 -7.52 10.59
N GLY A 168 45.07 -7.55 11.53
CA GLY A 168 44.49 -6.35 12.11
C GLY A 168 43.63 -6.63 13.35
N SER A 169 44.21 -7.25 14.37
CA SER A 169 43.63 -7.30 15.71
C SER A 169 43.68 -5.90 16.35
N GLY A 170 42.52 -5.31 16.64
CA GLY A 170 42.39 -4.08 17.42
C GLY A 170 41.54 -4.33 18.66
N ALA A 171 42.18 -4.30 19.83
CA ALA A 171 41.56 -4.46 21.14
C ALA A 171 41.48 -3.13 21.90
N GLY A 172 40.30 -2.85 22.49
CA GLY A 172 40.06 -2.02 23.68
C GLY A 172 39.78 -0.51 23.47
N PRO A 173 39.19 0.22 24.45
CA PRO A 173 38.86 -0.19 25.82
C PRO A 173 37.41 0.11 26.30
N GLN A 174 37.15 -0.34 27.53
CA GLN A 174 35.96 -0.27 28.37
C GLN A 174 35.50 1.15 28.78
N THR A 175 34.19 1.31 29.02
CA THR A 175 33.49 2.14 30.04
C THR A 175 31.98 2.07 29.75
N ALA A 176 31.01 2.04 30.67
CA ALA A 176 30.97 2.14 32.12
C ALA A 176 29.63 1.57 32.66
N ASN A 177 29.64 1.30 33.96
CA ASN A 177 28.50 0.98 34.85
C ASN A 177 27.23 1.82 34.61
N GLY A 178 26.07 1.16 34.73
CA GLY A 178 24.76 1.79 34.90
C GLY A 178 23.86 0.88 35.75
N GLU A 179 23.45 1.40 36.90
CA GLU A 179 22.72 0.78 38.02
C GLU A 179 21.48 -0.06 37.68
N SER A 180 21.37 -1.20 38.38
CA SER A 180 20.15 -1.98 38.56
C SER A 180 19.13 -1.22 39.42
N GLY A 181 18.01 -0.83 38.80
CA GLY A 181 16.78 -0.48 39.49
C GLY A 181 15.80 -1.65 39.44
N ALA A 182 15.75 -2.46 40.51
CA ALA A 182 14.74 -3.49 40.70
C ALA A 182 13.44 -2.84 41.19
N GLY A 183 12.57 -2.45 40.26
CA GLY A 183 11.16 -2.16 40.53
C GLY A 183 10.34 -3.39 40.17
N GLY A 184 9.78 -4.08 41.18
CA GLY A 184 8.84 -5.16 40.96
C GLY A 184 7.56 -4.63 40.33
N GLN A 185 7.41 -4.85 39.02
CA GLN A 185 6.12 -4.71 38.35
C GLN A 185 5.29 -5.94 38.67
N GLU A 186 4.15 -5.71 39.32
CA GLU A 186 3.09 -6.70 39.44
C GLU A 186 2.65 -7.16 38.04
N PRO A 187 2.37 -8.46 37.82
CA PRO A 187 2.01 -8.98 36.51
C PRO A 187 0.67 -8.37 36.07
N GLN A 188 0.71 -7.49 35.08
CA GLN A 188 -0.50 -7.05 34.40
C GLN A 188 -1.07 -8.23 33.62
N ALA A 189 -2.38 -8.44 33.75
CA ALA A 189 -3.10 -9.50 33.08
C ALA A 189 -2.93 -9.35 31.56
N GLN A 190 -2.15 -10.25 30.97
CA GLN A 190 -1.96 -10.33 29.52
C GLN A 190 -3.32 -10.62 28.89
N SER A 191 -3.66 -9.85 27.84
CA SER A 191 -4.87 -10.10 27.04
C SER A 191 -4.90 -11.55 26.56
N PRO A 192 -6.07 -12.22 26.54
CA PRO A 192 -6.19 -13.60 26.06
C PRO A 192 -5.68 -13.80 24.63
N ALA A 193 -5.62 -12.74 23.82
CA ALA A 193 -4.96 -12.77 22.51
C ALA A 193 -3.44 -13.00 22.62
N ALA A 194 -2.76 -12.38 23.60
CA ALA A 194 -1.32 -12.52 23.80
C ALA A 194 -0.91 -13.91 24.33
N GLN A 195 -1.79 -14.58 25.10
CA GLN A 195 -1.53 -15.93 25.59
C GLN A 195 -1.60 -17.01 24.50
N ALA A 196 -2.47 -16.84 23.50
CA ALA A 196 -2.55 -17.77 22.37
C ALA A 196 -1.28 -17.77 21.50
N VAL A 197 -0.48 -16.69 21.53
CA VAL A 197 0.74 -16.54 20.72
C VAL A 197 1.96 -17.15 21.42
N ALA A 198 1.99 -17.23 22.75
CA ALA A 198 3.13 -17.74 23.51
C ALA A 198 3.35 -19.27 23.40
N GLU A 199 2.33 -20.04 23.01
CA GLU A 199 2.44 -21.49 22.79
C GLU A 199 2.90 -21.87 21.37
N ALA A 200 2.94 -20.92 20.44
CA ALA A 200 3.59 -21.09 19.14
C ALA A 200 5.07 -20.67 19.30
N GLY A 201 6.01 -21.60 19.12
CA GLY A 201 7.45 -21.37 19.37
C GLY A 201 8.04 -20.11 18.73
N GLU A 202 9.20 -19.64 19.24
CA GLU A 202 9.88 -18.38 18.86
C GLU A 202 9.58 -17.95 17.42
N LEU A 203 8.57 -17.07 17.28
CA LEU A 203 8.23 -16.51 15.98
C LEU A 203 9.39 -15.63 15.56
N GLU A 204 10.05 -16.00 14.46
CA GLU A 204 11.11 -15.20 13.89
C GLU A 204 10.50 -13.89 13.37
N GLY A 205 10.68 -12.80 14.12
CA GLY A 205 10.11 -11.51 13.78
C GLY A 205 10.60 -10.97 12.43
N ILE A 206 9.81 -10.11 11.81
CA ILE A 206 10.09 -9.49 10.51
C ILE A 206 11.05 -8.32 10.71
N ALA A 207 12.19 -8.31 10.02
CA ALA A 207 13.14 -7.20 10.10
C ALA A 207 12.68 -5.98 9.28
N ALA A 208 13.18 -4.79 9.64
CA ALA A 208 12.97 -3.60 8.83
C ALA A 208 13.51 -3.81 7.39
N GLY A 209 12.66 -3.55 6.39
CA GLY A 209 12.93 -3.81 4.98
C GLY A 209 12.42 -5.17 4.47
N GLU A 210 11.85 -6.01 5.33
CA GLU A 210 11.27 -7.30 4.95
C GLU A 210 9.74 -7.23 4.81
N THR A 211 9.19 -8.14 4.01
CA THR A 211 7.75 -8.34 3.84
C THR A 211 7.38 -9.75 4.27
N ALA A 212 6.27 -9.88 4.99
CA ALA A 212 5.64 -11.17 5.26
C ALA A 212 4.21 -11.18 4.70
N SER A 213 3.73 -12.38 4.40
CA SER A 213 2.35 -12.62 3.98
C SER A 213 1.65 -13.49 5.01
N PHE A 214 0.44 -13.11 5.39
CA PHE A 214 -0.40 -13.79 6.38
C PHE A 214 -1.75 -14.16 5.76
N ALA A 215 -2.49 -15.05 6.44
CA ALA A 215 -3.84 -15.48 6.05
C ALA A 215 -3.94 -15.86 4.56
N ASP A 216 -3.12 -16.83 4.15
CA ASP A 216 -3.05 -17.32 2.77
C ASP A 216 -2.75 -16.25 1.71
N GLY A 217 -2.08 -15.16 2.12
CA GLY A 217 -1.69 -14.05 1.25
C GLY A 217 -2.71 -12.90 1.21
N ALA A 218 -3.82 -12.99 1.94
CA ALA A 218 -4.79 -11.90 2.03
C ALA A 218 -4.22 -10.64 2.69
N VAL A 219 -3.24 -10.79 3.58
CA VAL A 219 -2.57 -9.68 4.26
C VAL A 219 -1.08 -9.71 3.95
N ARG A 220 -0.57 -8.64 3.37
CA ARG A 220 0.87 -8.41 3.15
C ARG A 220 1.33 -7.30 4.08
N VAL A 221 2.29 -7.60 4.94
CA VAL A 221 2.87 -6.65 5.90
C VAL A 221 4.33 -6.42 5.55
N PHE A 222 4.68 -5.18 5.24
CA PHE A 222 6.06 -4.73 5.10
C PHE A 222 6.47 -3.87 6.30
N VAL A 223 7.57 -4.22 6.94
CA VAL A 223 8.08 -3.46 8.09
C VAL A 223 9.02 -2.37 7.58
N SER A 224 8.54 -1.12 7.59
CA SER A 224 9.35 0.02 7.12
C SER A 224 10.37 0.49 8.18
N ARG A 225 9.98 0.45 9.46
CA ARG A 225 10.83 0.86 10.59
C ARG A 225 10.40 0.14 11.85
N VAL A 226 11.38 -0.19 12.69
CA VAL A 226 11.19 -0.72 14.04
C VAL A 226 11.84 0.24 15.03
N ASP A 227 11.12 0.57 16.10
CA ASP A 227 11.60 1.38 17.21
C ASP A 227 11.46 0.56 18.51
N ALA A 228 12.54 -0.09 18.90
CA ALA A 228 12.57 -0.93 20.09
C ALA A 228 12.52 -0.15 21.40
N GLU A 229 12.86 1.15 21.40
CA GLU A 229 12.80 1.97 22.62
C GLU A 229 11.36 2.32 22.97
N SER A 230 10.56 2.66 21.97
CA SER A 230 9.12 2.92 22.15
C SER A 230 8.26 1.67 22.06
N GLY A 231 8.82 0.53 21.62
CA GLY A 231 8.07 -0.69 21.41
C GLY A 231 7.09 -0.58 20.24
N ALA A 232 7.42 0.22 19.22
CA ALA A 232 6.56 0.49 18.08
C ALA A 232 7.18 0.09 16.74
N ALA A 233 6.35 -0.15 15.74
CA ALA A 233 6.77 -0.42 14.37
C ALA A 233 5.90 0.35 13.37
N ARG A 234 6.54 0.81 12.29
CA ARG A 234 5.85 1.42 11.16
C ARG A 234 5.70 0.37 10.07
N LEU A 235 4.47 -0.01 9.81
CA LEU A 235 4.07 -1.11 8.93
C LEU A 235 3.39 -0.54 7.67
N SER A 236 3.56 -1.22 6.54
CA SER A 236 2.71 -1.08 5.37
C SER A 236 1.87 -2.34 5.25
N ILE A 237 0.56 -2.23 5.48
CA ILE A 237 -0.40 -3.33 5.50
C ILE A 237 -1.26 -3.20 4.26
N ASN A 238 -1.09 -4.11 3.30
CA ASN A 238 -1.74 -4.04 1.98
C ASN A 238 -1.54 -2.69 1.26
N GLY A 239 -0.40 -2.02 1.50
CA GLY A 239 -0.07 -0.72 0.92
C GLY A 239 -0.46 0.49 1.79
N ALA A 240 -1.31 0.31 2.80
CA ALA A 240 -1.66 1.36 3.76
C ALA A 240 -0.60 1.45 4.86
N LEU A 241 -0.11 2.66 5.15
CA LEU A 241 0.89 2.89 6.19
C LEU A 241 0.23 3.06 7.56
N ALA A 242 0.65 2.27 8.53
CA ALA A 242 0.25 2.35 9.93
C ALA A 242 1.47 2.41 10.86
N ALA A 243 1.36 3.11 11.98
CA ALA A 243 2.31 3.03 13.07
C ALA A 243 1.60 2.36 14.24
N LEU A 244 2.08 1.17 14.62
CA LEU A 244 1.51 0.40 15.72
C LEU A 244 2.51 0.31 16.85
N SER A 245 2.02 0.45 18.06
CA SER A 245 2.71 0.14 19.31
C SER A 245 2.45 -1.33 19.67
N THR A 246 3.30 -1.91 20.50
CA THR A 246 3.13 -3.30 20.96
C THR A 246 1.77 -3.47 21.65
N GLY A 247 0.99 -4.44 21.19
CA GLY A 247 -0.38 -4.70 21.63
C GLY A 247 -1.46 -3.95 20.84
N GLU A 248 -1.09 -2.99 19.99
CA GLU A 248 -2.05 -2.32 19.11
C GLU A 248 -2.38 -3.18 17.89
N THR A 249 -3.60 -2.98 17.39
CA THR A 249 -4.14 -3.67 16.22
C THR A 249 -4.48 -2.68 15.12
N TYR A 250 -4.53 -3.18 13.89
CA TYR A 250 -4.95 -2.48 12.70
C TYR A 250 -5.95 -3.32 11.94
N GLU A 251 -7.11 -2.74 11.63
CA GLU A 251 -8.09 -3.38 10.77
C GLU A 251 -7.73 -3.15 9.31
N ALA A 252 -7.60 -4.24 8.55
CA ALA A 252 -7.35 -4.24 7.13
C ALA A 252 -8.54 -4.85 6.40
N ASP A 253 -9.15 -4.09 5.50
CA ASP A 253 -10.13 -4.62 4.57
C ASP A 253 -9.44 -5.41 3.46
N THR A 254 -9.90 -6.64 3.23
CA THR A 254 -9.43 -7.50 2.15
C THR A 254 -10.62 -8.02 1.35
N GLU A 255 -10.37 -8.57 0.16
CA GLU A 255 -11.42 -9.23 -0.63
C GLU A 255 -12.08 -10.40 0.12
N GLY A 256 -11.35 -11.04 1.03
CA GLY A 256 -11.83 -12.13 1.88
C GLY A 256 -12.61 -11.67 3.13
N GLY A 257 -12.80 -10.36 3.31
CA GLY A 257 -13.43 -9.77 4.49
C GLY A 257 -12.44 -9.04 5.41
N PRO A 258 -12.88 -8.63 6.60
CA PRO A 258 -12.04 -7.90 7.53
C PRO A 258 -10.94 -8.81 8.08
N CYS A 259 -9.74 -8.26 8.16
CA CYS A 259 -8.59 -8.84 8.83
C CYS A 259 -8.12 -7.90 9.94
N MET A 260 -7.56 -8.47 11.00
CA MET A 260 -6.93 -7.72 12.08
C MET A 260 -5.46 -8.08 12.12
N VAL A 261 -4.60 -7.07 12.09
CA VAL A 261 -3.15 -7.20 12.18
C VAL A 261 -2.71 -6.63 13.52
N ALA A 262 -2.03 -7.41 14.35
CA ALA A 262 -1.54 -6.98 15.65
C ALA A 262 -0.02 -6.90 15.64
N LEU A 263 0.54 -5.88 16.30
CA LEU A 263 1.95 -5.87 16.64
C LEU A 263 2.13 -6.55 18.00
N ASP A 264 2.49 -7.83 18.00
CA ASP A 264 2.57 -8.62 19.24
C ASP A 264 3.76 -8.23 20.10
N SER A 265 4.90 -7.94 19.48
CA SER A 265 6.11 -7.47 20.18
C SER A 265 7.14 -6.84 19.23
N VAL A 266 8.06 -6.08 19.82
CA VAL A 266 9.24 -5.55 19.15
C VAL A 266 10.49 -6.01 19.89
N SER A 267 11.44 -6.62 19.18
CA SER A 267 12.72 -7.05 19.75
C SER A 267 13.88 -6.70 18.82
N GLY A 268 14.77 -5.82 19.30
CA GLY A 268 15.92 -5.32 18.54
C GLY A 268 15.49 -4.57 17.28
N ARG A 269 15.68 -5.18 16.11
CA ARG A 269 15.30 -4.59 14.79
C ARG A 269 14.18 -5.38 14.11
N ARG A 270 13.47 -6.21 14.86
CA ARG A 270 12.41 -7.10 14.36
C ARG A 270 11.09 -6.81 15.03
N ALA A 271 10.02 -6.87 14.25
CA ALA A 271 8.63 -6.79 14.70
C ALA A 271 7.99 -8.17 14.59
N VAL A 272 7.38 -8.64 15.67
CA VAL A 272 6.53 -9.84 15.65
C VAL A 272 5.11 -9.36 15.39
N VAL A 273 4.56 -9.79 14.27
CA VAL A 273 3.24 -9.39 13.79
C VAL A 273 2.40 -10.64 13.61
N SER A 274 1.16 -10.58 14.07
CA SER A 274 0.16 -11.61 13.82
C SER A 274 -0.98 -11.02 12.99
N ALA A 275 -1.66 -11.87 12.24
CA ALA A 275 -2.87 -11.48 11.53
C ALA A 275 -3.90 -12.60 11.54
N ALA A 276 -5.16 -12.23 11.75
CA ALA A 276 -6.30 -13.11 11.67
C ALA A 276 -7.37 -12.49 10.77
N CYS A 277 -8.14 -13.31 10.06
CA CYS A 277 -9.16 -12.87 9.12
C CYS A 277 -10.44 -13.69 9.28
N GLY A 278 -11.57 -13.07 8.96
CA GLY A 278 -12.87 -13.75 8.94
C GLY A 278 -13.19 -14.45 10.27
N ASP A 279 -13.52 -15.73 10.22
CA ASP A 279 -13.93 -16.52 11.39
C ASP A 279 -12.80 -16.78 12.40
N ALA A 280 -11.53 -16.56 12.01
CA ALA A 280 -10.38 -16.66 12.92
C ALA A 280 -10.24 -15.42 13.82
N LEU A 281 -10.96 -14.34 13.53
CA LEU A 281 -10.96 -13.17 14.39
C LEU A 281 -11.62 -13.48 15.74
N PRO A 282 -11.13 -12.90 16.84
CA PRO A 282 -11.85 -12.95 18.10
C PRO A 282 -13.26 -12.37 17.91
N ALA A 283 -14.23 -12.87 18.69
CA ALA A 283 -15.58 -12.32 18.67
C ALA A 283 -15.53 -10.82 19.03
N PRO A 284 -16.24 -9.94 18.30
CA PRO A 284 -16.21 -8.52 18.58
C PRO A 284 -16.78 -8.21 19.95
N GLU A 285 -16.16 -7.27 20.64
CA GLU A 285 -16.60 -6.84 21.96
C GLU A 285 -17.72 -5.81 21.89
N GLY A 286 -18.62 -5.82 22.88
CA GLY A 286 -19.69 -4.84 22.99
C GLY A 286 -20.99 -5.24 22.28
N ALA A 287 -21.78 -4.24 21.89
CA ALA A 287 -23.10 -4.44 21.33
C ALA A 287 -23.25 -3.86 19.92
N ARG A 288 -23.82 -4.67 19.02
CA ARG A 288 -24.21 -4.24 17.67
C ARG A 288 -25.41 -3.30 17.66
N ALA A 289 -25.61 -2.62 16.53
CA ALA A 289 -26.84 -1.88 16.27
C ALA A 289 -28.10 -2.75 16.49
N GLY A 290 -29.09 -2.17 17.16
CA GLY A 290 -30.33 -2.83 17.58
C GLY A 290 -30.28 -3.48 18.96
N ASN A 291 -29.10 -3.58 19.59
CA ASN A 291 -28.97 -4.15 20.94
C ASN A 291 -29.07 -3.08 22.04
N THR A 292 -29.43 -3.51 23.25
CA THR A 292 -29.42 -2.69 24.47
C THR A 292 -28.42 -3.25 25.47
N ILE A 293 -27.50 -2.42 25.93
CA ILE A 293 -26.59 -2.69 27.03
C ILE A 293 -27.24 -2.19 28.32
N ARG A 294 -27.10 -2.95 29.42
CA ARG A 294 -27.49 -2.53 30.76
C ARG A 294 -26.23 -2.36 31.59
N LEU A 295 -26.03 -1.16 32.12
CA LEU A 295 -24.92 -0.77 32.97
C LEU A 295 -25.44 -0.36 34.36
N ALA A 296 -24.52 -0.20 35.33
CA ALA A 296 -24.83 0.19 36.70
C ALA A 296 -26.03 -0.61 37.29
N ASP A 297 -25.92 -1.94 37.33
CA ASP A 297 -26.97 -2.86 37.81
C ASP A 297 -28.35 -2.75 37.11
N GLY A 298 -28.39 -2.09 35.96
CA GLY A 298 -29.60 -1.88 35.16
C GLY A 298 -30.21 -0.49 35.26
N ASP A 299 -29.62 0.40 36.05
CA ASP A 299 -30.05 1.79 36.19
C ASP A 299 -29.76 2.62 34.93
N VAL A 300 -28.72 2.24 34.18
CA VAL A 300 -28.38 2.85 32.90
C VAL A 300 -28.63 1.88 31.76
N ARG A 301 -29.46 2.29 30.79
CA ARG A 301 -29.80 1.49 29.60
C ARG A 301 -29.31 2.21 28.35
N VAL A 302 -28.38 1.60 27.62
CA VAL A 302 -27.81 2.17 26.40
C VAL A 302 -28.30 1.37 25.20
N PHE A 303 -29.10 1.97 24.34
CA PHE A 303 -29.51 1.39 23.06
C PHE A 303 -28.59 1.86 21.94
N VAL A 304 -27.93 0.91 21.27
CA VAL A 304 -27.07 1.21 20.12
C VAL A 304 -27.93 1.21 18.87
N SER A 305 -28.11 2.37 18.25
CA SER A 305 -28.96 2.51 17.05
C SER A 305 -28.17 2.38 15.75
N GLY A 306 -26.86 2.62 15.77
CA GLY A 306 -25.98 2.51 14.61
C GLY A 306 -24.54 2.80 14.97
N VAL A 307 -23.63 2.44 14.07
CA VAL A 307 -22.19 2.73 14.13
C VAL A 307 -21.82 3.40 12.80
N SER A 308 -20.96 4.41 12.83
CA SER A 308 -20.51 5.05 11.61
C SER A 308 -19.62 4.10 10.79
N ALA A 309 -19.60 4.31 9.47
CA ALA A 309 -18.87 3.42 8.55
C ALA A 309 -17.34 3.45 8.75
N ASP A 310 -16.83 4.53 9.32
CA ASP A 310 -15.42 4.74 9.67
C ASP A 310 -15.08 4.29 11.11
N SER A 311 -16.04 3.71 11.83
CA SER A 311 -15.86 3.24 13.22
C SER A 311 -15.37 4.31 14.20
N THR A 312 -15.56 5.60 13.91
CA THR A 312 -15.13 6.71 14.80
C THR A 312 -16.24 7.21 15.71
N SER A 313 -17.50 6.86 15.42
CA SER A 313 -18.65 7.30 16.20
C SER A 313 -19.77 6.27 16.24
N ALA A 314 -20.54 6.30 17.32
CA ALA A 314 -21.71 5.47 17.52
C ALA A 314 -22.95 6.33 17.74
N ARG A 315 -24.09 5.89 17.22
CA ARG A 315 -25.38 6.53 17.49
C ARG A 315 -26.07 5.79 18.62
N ILE A 316 -26.09 6.36 19.82
CA ILE A 316 -26.62 5.74 21.03
C ILE A 316 -27.79 6.53 21.63
N ALA A 317 -28.72 5.82 22.27
CA ALA A 317 -29.77 6.39 23.09
C ALA A 317 -29.61 5.90 24.53
N VAL A 318 -29.45 6.83 25.47
CA VAL A 318 -29.32 6.50 26.91
C VAL A 318 -30.67 6.69 27.59
N ASN A 319 -31.10 5.71 28.38
CA ASN A 319 -32.35 5.71 29.15
C ASN A 319 -33.62 6.03 28.34
N GLY A 320 -33.65 5.66 27.06
CA GLY A 320 -34.80 5.86 26.17
C GLY A 320 -34.92 7.28 25.60
N VAL A 321 -33.91 8.12 25.79
CA VAL A 321 -33.80 9.45 25.18
C VAL A 321 -33.55 9.33 23.67
N VAL A 322 -33.76 10.43 22.94
CA VAL A 322 -33.50 10.53 21.49
C VAL A 322 -32.06 10.06 21.17
N PRO A 323 -31.86 9.18 20.18
CA PRO A 323 -30.53 8.74 19.79
C PRO A 323 -29.66 9.90 19.33
N GLN A 324 -28.43 9.97 19.85
CA GLN A 324 -27.42 10.96 19.51
C GLN A 324 -26.13 10.29 19.05
N THR A 325 -25.38 10.98 18.21
CA THR A 325 -24.07 10.52 17.75
C THR A 325 -23.01 10.93 18.76
N VAL A 326 -22.19 9.97 19.18
CA VAL A 326 -21.14 10.12 20.18
C VAL A 326 -19.85 9.59 19.59
N ALA A 327 -18.78 10.37 19.61
CA ALA A 327 -17.49 9.91 19.10
C ALA A 327 -16.84 8.93 20.09
N LEU A 328 -15.89 8.14 19.59
CA LEU A 328 -15.06 7.29 20.44
C LEU A 328 -14.34 8.13 21.50
N GLY A 329 -14.44 7.73 22.76
CA GLY A 329 -13.88 8.43 23.92
C GLY A 329 -14.76 9.55 24.49
N ASP A 330 -15.84 9.95 23.80
CA ASP A 330 -16.78 10.95 24.31
C ASP A 330 -17.79 10.34 25.28
N SER A 331 -18.25 11.17 26.22
CA SER A 331 -19.26 10.81 27.22
C SER A 331 -20.58 11.55 27.01
N VAL A 332 -21.66 10.88 27.39
CA VAL A 332 -23.03 11.39 27.40
C VAL A 332 -23.56 11.39 28.83
N ASP A 333 -24.26 12.44 29.21
CA ASP A 333 -25.02 12.48 30.48
C ASP A 333 -26.16 11.45 30.46
N ALA A 334 -26.15 10.54 31.43
CA ALA A 334 -27.17 9.52 31.60
C ALA A 334 -28.27 9.94 32.61
N GLY A 335 -28.11 11.10 33.25
CA GLY A 335 -28.95 11.56 34.35
C GLY A 335 -28.45 11.09 35.72
N ASP A 336 -28.97 11.69 36.80
CA ASP A 336 -28.66 11.33 38.19
C ASP A 336 -27.16 11.37 38.57
N GLY A 337 -26.37 12.15 37.84
CA GLY A 337 -24.92 12.25 38.02
C GLY A 337 -24.12 11.15 37.31
N CYS A 338 -24.80 10.24 36.60
CA CYS A 338 -24.16 9.21 35.81
C CYS A 338 -23.73 9.73 34.42
N SER A 339 -22.65 9.18 33.88
CA SER A 339 -22.24 9.38 32.49
C SER A 339 -21.99 8.05 31.78
N VAL A 340 -22.18 8.02 30.45
CA VAL A 340 -21.88 6.87 29.59
C VAL A 340 -20.82 7.26 28.58
N THR A 341 -19.73 6.51 28.52
CA THR A 341 -18.62 6.75 27.59
C THR A 341 -18.58 5.67 26.52
N VAL A 342 -18.28 6.03 25.27
CA VAL A 342 -17.99 5.07 24.20
C VAL A 342 -16.51 4.70 24.28
N ASP A 343 -16.20 3.52 24.80
CA ASP A 343 -14.81 3.10 25.03
C ASP A 343 -14.15 2.53 23.77
N GLY A 344 -14.95 1.90 22.90
CA GLY A 344 -14.45 1.14 21.75
C GLY A 344 -15.52 0.93 20.69
N ILE A 345 -15.07 0.85 19.44
CA ILE A 345 -15.88 0.43 18.31
C ILE A 345 -15.07 -0.63 17.55
N ASP A 346 -15.58 -1.86 17.49
CA ASP A 346 -14.93 -3.01 16.83
C ASP A 346 -15.94 -3.69 15.91
N ARG A 347 -15.67 -3.69 14.59
CA ARG A 347 -16.51 -4.35 13.57
C ARG A 347 -18.01 -4.13 13.77
N GLY A 348 -18.41 -2.87 13.95
CA GLY A 348 -19.81 -2.46 14.14
C GLY A 348 -20.41 -2.80 15.51
N HIS A 349 -19.61 -3.22 16.48
CA HIS A 349 -19.98 -3.37 17.88
C HIS A 349 -19.42 -2.21 18.69
N VAL A 350 -20.20 -1.74 19.66
CA VAL A 350 -19.84 -0.61 20.52
C VAL A 350 -19.68 -1.12 21.95
N SER A 351 -18.50 -0.92 22.53
CA SER A 351 -18.30 -1.07 23.97
C SER A 351 -18.53 0.28 24.65
N VAL A 352 -19.29 0.24 25.74
CA VAL A 352 -19.61 1.44 26.53
C VAL A 352 -19.47 1.15 28.01
N SER A 353 -18.98 2.13 28.75
CA SER A 353 -18.84 2.12 30.20
C SER A 353 -19.74 3.19 30.80
N SER A 354 -20.04 3.07 32.10
CA SER A 354 -20.74 4.09 32.85
C SER A 354 -20.00 4.45 34.12
N ASP A 355 -19.99 5.72 34.46
CA ASP A 355 -19.53 6.24 35.75
C ASP A 355 -20.73 6.81 36.52
N CYS A 356 -21.01 6.23 37.69
CA CYS A 356 -22.03 6.54 38.68
C CYS A 356 -21.39 6.28 40.05
#